data_AF-A0A950YHV5-F1
#
_entry.id   AF-A0A950YHV5-F1
#
_cell.length_a   1.000
_cell.length_b   1.000
_cell.length_c   1.000
_cell.angle_alpha   90.00
_cell.angle_beta   90.00
_cell.angle_gamma   90.00
#
_symmetry.space_group_name_H-M   'P 1'
#
loop_
_entity.id
_entity.type
_entity.pdbx_description
1 polymer ?
#
loop_
_entity_poly.entity_id
_entity_poly.type
_entity_poly.pdbx_seq_one_letter_code
_entity_poly.pdbx_strand_id
1 'polypeptide(L)' 'MQILAISGSLRAASYNTALLRAAAELAPEGVEVQLYQGL' A
#
# COMPACT_ATOMS: atom_id res chain seq x y z
N MET A 1 11.16 6.11 8.21
CA MET A 1 10.44 6.85 7.15
C MET A 1 9.02 6.34 7.10
N GLN A 2 8.06 7.26 7.07
CA GLN A 2 6.62 6.94 7.11
C GLN A 2 6.02 7.24 5.74
N ILE A 3 5.40 6.23 5.11
CA ILE A 3 4.83 6.33 3.77
C ILE A 3 3.34 5.97 3.83
N LEU A 4 2.50 6.90 3.37
CA LEU A 4 1.08 6.62 3.14
C LEU A 4 0.87 6.17 1.69
N ALA A 5 0.38 4.96 1.52
CA ALA A 5 0.14 4.32 0.23
C ALA A 5 -1.35 4.39 -0.14
N ILE A 6 -1.65 5.04 -1.27
CA ILE A 6 -3.02 5.21 -1.77
C ILE A 6 -3.16 4.46 -3.11
N SER A 7 -4.10 3.52 -3.18
CA SER A 7 -4.40 2.82 -4.43
C SER A 7 -5.24 3.71 -5.34
N GLY A 8 -4.80 3.91 -6.58
CA GLY A 8 -5.58 4.64 -7.60
C GLY A 8 -6.75 3.85 -8.20
N SER A 9 -7.21 2.78 -7.57
CA SER A 9 -8.30 1.93 -8.06
C SER A 9 -9.21 1.48 -6.94
N LEU A 10 -10.53 1.57 -7.17
CA LEU A 10 -11.59 1.11 -6.28
C LEU A 10 -12.05 -0.33 -6.59
N ARG A 11 -11.48 -0.96 -7.63
CA ARG A 11 -11.87 -2.31 -8.03
C ARG A 11 -11.39 -3.31 -6.98
N ALA A 12 -12.21 -4.31 -6.69
CA ALA A 12 -11.89 -5.35 -5.72
C ALA A 12 -10.58 -6.12 -6.04
N ALA A 13 -10.32 -6.38 -7.32
CA ALA A 13 -9.13 -7.09 -7.80
C ALA A 13 -8.13 -6.15 -8.51
N SER A 14 -7.69 -5.09 -7.82
CA SER A 14 -6.71 -4.13 -8.34
C SER A 14 -5.27 -4.62 -8.14
N TYR A 15 -4.50 -4.69 -9.24
CA TYR A 15 -3.06 -4.92 -9.16
C TYR A 15 -2.33 -3.81 -8.41
N ASN A 16 -2.80 -2.56 -8.46
CA ASN A 16 -2.21 -1.47 -7.69
C ASN A 16 -2.36 -1.72 -6.19
N THR A 17 -3.54 -2.17 -5.74
CA THR A 17 -3.76 -2.51 -4.34
C THR A 17 -2.90 -3.69 -3.92
N ALA A 18 -2.77 -4.72 -4.77
CA ALA A 18 -1.90 -5.86 -4.51
C ALA A 18 -0.42 -5.45 -4.39
N LEU A 19 0.06 -4.59 -5.29
CA LEU A 19 1.42 -4.04 -5.25
C LEU A 19 1.69 -3.30 -3.94
N LEU A 20 0.77 -2.44 -3.51
CA LEU A 20 0.99 -1.65 -2.29
C LEU A 20 0.99 -2.54 -1.02
N ARG A 21 0.22 -3.63 -1.00
CA ARG A 21 0.29 -4.64 0.09
C ARG A 21 1.65 -5.32 0.12
N ALA A 22 2.14 -5.79 -1.04
CA ALA A 22 3.45 -6.39 -1.13
C ALA A 22 4.57 -5.41 -0.74
N ALA A 23 4.46 -4.13 -1.11
CA ALA A 23 5.41 -3.10 -0.71
C ALA A 23 5.44 -2.88 0.81
N ALA A 24 4.29 -2.99 1.50
CA ALA A 24 4.23 -2.92 2.95
C ALA A 24 4.85 -4.15 3.63
N GLU A 25 4.61 -5.35 3.08
CA GLU A 25 5.19 -6.60 3.59
C GLU A 25 6.71 -6.67 3.41
N LEU A 26 7.22 -6.11 2.31
CA LEU A 26 8.64 -6.11 1.95
C LEU A 26 9.39 -4.83 2.38
N ALA A 27 8.76 -4.00 3.21
CA ALA A 27 9.38 -2.75 3.66
C ALA A 27 10.65 -3.06 4.49
N PRO A 28 11.77 -2.38 4.21
CA PRO A 28 12.99 -2.56 4.99
C PRO A 28 12.83 -1.99 6.40
N GLU A 29 13.73 -2.39 7.31
CA GLU A 29 13.74 -1.88 8.67
C GLU A 29 13.79 -0.34 8.71
N GLY A 30 12.99 0.25 9.60
CA GLY A 30 12.87 1.70 9.71
C GLY A 30 11.99 2.36 8.64
N VAL A 31 11.37 1.59 7.73
CA VAL A 31 10.33 2.07 6.82
C VAL A 31 8.98 1.45 7.18
N GLU A 32 7.97 2.29 7.33
CA GLU A 32 6.60 1.85 7.56
C GLU A 32 5.72 2.35 6.42
N VAL A 33 4.94 1.43 5.85
CA VAL A 33 4.01 1.72 4.75
C VAL A 33 2.60 1.43 5.24
N GLN A 34 1.77 2.47 5.31
CA GLN A 34 0.36 2.34 5.71
C GLN A 34 -0.55 2.48 4.49
N LEU A 35 -1.47 1.53 4.33
CA LEU A 35 -2.44 1.54 3.24
C LEU A 35 -3.66 2.39 3.60
N TYR A 36 -3.96 3.42 2.81
CA TYR A 36 -5.18 4.21 2.96
C TYR A 36 -6.40 3.43 2.42
N GLN A 37 -7.47 3.36 3.22
CA GLN A 37 -8.70 2.60 2.90
C GLN A 37 -9.96 3.47 2.73
N GLY A 38 -9.86 4.79 2.84
CA GLY A 38 -11.03 5.69 2.90
C GLY A 38 -11.47 6.27 1.56
N LEU A 39 -11.81 5.42 0.59
CA LEU A 39 -12.25 5.81 -0.76
C LEU A 39 -13.35 4.89 -1.30
#